data_AF-A0A7J4E538-F1
#
_entry.id   AF-A0A7J4E538-F1
#
_cell.length_a   1.000
_cell.length_b   1.000
_cell.length_c   1.000
_cell.angle_alpha   90.00
_cell.angle_beta   90.00
_cell.angle_gamma   90.00
#
_symmetry.space_group_name_H-M   'P 1'
#
loop_
_entity.id
_entity.type
_entity.pdbx_description
1 polymer ?
#
loop_
_entity_poly.entity_id
_entity_poly.type
_entity_poly.pdbx_seq_one_letter_code
_entity_poly.pdbx_strand_id
1 'polypeptide(L)'
;MLGTSMCNGFVNEELRLSPKLVNYPYVVQDQKMLYSFAGIVTAGYCIRWFRDQLGKQEAALASQLNISSYSILDLEAEKVPPGSEGLIFLPHMMVGERAPYWDDHVRGIIAGLTVYHTKAHIFRPF
;
A
#
# COMPACT_ATOMS: atom_id res chain seq x y z
N MET A 1 -0.72 -5.09 10.66
CA MET A 1 -1.36 -3.76 10.83
C MET A 1 -1.17 -2.96 9.55
N LEU A 2 -2.27 -2.43 9.00
CA LEU A 2 -2.29 -1.59 7.81
C LEU A 2 -2.91 -0.23 8.17
N GLY A 3 -2.20 0.86 7.90
CA GLY A 3 -2.65 2.23 8.18
C GLY A 3 -1.95 3.19 7.23
N THR A 4 -1.38 4.29 7.75
CA THR A 4 -0.56 5.21 6.93
C THR A 4 0.61 4.46 6.27
N SER A 5 1.29 3.65 7.09
CA SER A 5 2.30 2.67 6.72
C SER A 5 1.76 1.26 7.01
N MET A 6 2.53 0.22 6.69
CA MET A 6 2.19 -1.15 7.07
C MET A 6 3.28 -1.78 7.92
N CYS A 7 2.87 -2.61 8.87
CA CYS A 7 3.74 -3.56 9.56
C CYS A 7 3.07 -4.92 9.51
N ASN A 8 3.72 -5.89 8.88
CA ASN A 8 3.30 -7.29 8.87
C ASN A 8 4.41 -8.14 9.44
N GLY A 9 4.09 -9.06 10.34
CA GLY A 9 5.08 -9.93 10.93
C GLY A 9 4.46 -11.23 11.42
N PHE A 10 5.33 -12.16 11.74
CA PHE A 10 4.99 -13.49 12.21
C PHE A 10 5.95 -13.91 13.31
N VAL A 11 5.47 -14.75 14.22
CA VAL A 11 6.26 -15.36 15.29
C VAL A 11 6.58 -16.79 14.89
N ASN A 12 7.82 -17.21 15.09
CA ASN A 12 8.25 -18.59 14.85
C ASN A 12 9.19 -19.08 15.96
N GLU A 13 9.25 -20.41 16.14
CA GLU A 13 10.17 -21.05 17.08
C GLU A 13 11.49 -21.47 16.39
N GLU A 14 11.47 -21.59 15.06
CA GLU A 14 12.65 -21.87 14.27
C GLU A 14 13.40 -20.58 13.93
N LEU A 15 14.73 -20.63 14.03
CA LEU A 15 15.62 -19.51 13.72
C LEU A 15 15.73 -19.26 12.20
N ARG A 16 14.63 -18.79 11.58
CA ARG A 16 14.57 -18.41 10.16
C ARG A 16 14.86 -16.93 9.97
N LEU A 17 16.13 -16.56 10.03
CA LEU A 17 16.58 -15.17 9.85
C LEU A 17 16.61 -14.79 8.37
N SER A 18 16.11 -13.59 8.06
CA SER A 18 16.18 -13.01 6.72
C SER A 18 16.65 -11.57 6.77
N PRO A 19 17.66 -11.16 5.96
CA PRO A 19 18.10 -9.77 5.90
C PRO A 19 17.03 -8.84 5.29
N LYS A 20 16.00 -9.38 4.64
CA LYS A 20 14.87 -8.60 4.10
C LYS A 20 13.86 -8.20 5.18
N LEU A 21 13.97 -8.75 6.37
CA LEU A 21 13.06 -8.53 7.49
C LEU A 21 13.83 -8.00 8.70
N VAL A 22 13.11 -7.33 9.60
CA VAL A 22 13.60 -7.05 10.95
C VAL A 22 13.34 -8.30 11.78
N ASN A 23 14.36 -8.83 12.45
CA ASN A 23 14.26 -10.06 13.27
C ASN A 23 14.75 -9.76 14.69
N TYR A 24 14.00 -10.15 15.71
CA TYR A 24 14.40 -10.02 17.12
C TYR A 24 13.72 -11.08 17.99
N PRO A 25 14.31 -11.41 19.16
CA PRO A 25 13.66 -12.25 20.16
C PRO A 25 12.24 -11.77 20.46
N TYR A 26 11.28 -12.70 20.43
CA TYR A 26 9.91 -12.37 20.76
C TYR A 26 9.78 -12.02 22.25
N VAL A 27 8.85 -11.13 22.58
CA VAL A 27 8.69 -10.62 23.96
C VAL A 27 8.30 -11.72 24.96
N VAL A 28 7.68 -12.81 24.48
CA VAL A 28 7.36 -14.00 25.28
C VAL A 28 8.27 -15.13 24.83
N GLN A 29 8.94 -15.80 25.78
CA GLN A 29 9.90 -16.87 25.50
C GLN A 29 11.00 -16.43 24.52
N ASP A 30 11.67 -15.33 24.85
CA ASP A 30 12.74 -14.69 24.07
C ASP A 30 13.88 -15.63 23.65
N GLN A 31 14.13 -16.70 24.39
CA GLN A 31 15.14 -17.72 24.04
C GLN A 31 14.66 -18.77 23.03
N LYS A 32 13.36 -18.87 22.79
CA LYS A 32 12.75 -19.91 21.94
C LYS A 32 11.97 -19.34 20.76
N MET A 33 11.44 -18.14 20.90
CA MET A 33 10.58 -17.51 19.90
C MET A 33 11.26 -16.30 19.30
N LEU A 34 11.13 -16.18 17.99
CA LEU A 34 11.61 -15.07 17.19
C LEU A 34 10.39 -14.38 16.57
N TYR A 35 10.41 -13.05 16.56
CA TYR A 35 9.46 -12.25 15.81
C TYR A 35 10.17 -11.58 14.64
N SER A 36 9.64 -11.84 13.44
CA SER A 36 10.13 -11.29 12.19
C SER A 36 9.04 -10.42 11.58
N PHE A 37 9.38 -9.19 11.19
CA PHE A 37 8.42 -8.30 10.55
C PHE A 37 9.03 -7.52 9.38
N ALA A 38 8.16 -7.15 8.45
CA ALA A 38 8.40 -6.17 7.40
C ALA A 38 7.65 -4.89 7.74
N GLY A 39 8.38 -3.78 7.79
CA GLY A 39 7.81 -2.44 7.83
C GLY A 39 7.82 -1.87 6.43
N ILE A 40 6.64 -1.59 5.87
CA ILE A 40 6.49 -0.92 4.57
C ILE A 40 6.13 0.54 4.84
N VAL A 41 6.85 1.47 4.22
CA VAL A 41 6.80 2.90 4.51
C VAL A 41 5.45 3.48 4.07
N THR A 42 5.01 3.16 2.87
CA THR A 42 3.79 3.72 2.27
C THR A 42 2.75 2.65 2.03
N ALA A 43 1.60 2.82 2.67
CA ALA A 43 0.42 1.98 2.44
C ALA A 43 -0.81 2.86 2.22
N GLY A 44 -1.64 3.09 3.24
CA GLY A 44 -2.80 3.96 3.14
C GLY A 44 -2.46 5.42 2.80
N TYR A 45 -1.19 5.83 2.95
CA TYR A 45 -0.74 7.13 2.43
C TYR A 45 -0.80 7.21 0.90
N CYS A 46 -0.64 6.11 0.17
CA CYS A 46 -0.81 6.07 -1.30
C CYS A 46 -2.24 6.46 -1.70
N ILE A 47 -3.23 5.88 -1.01
CA ILE A 47 -4.65 6.15 -1.23
C ILE A 47 -4.97 7.62 -0.88
N ARG A 48 -4.43 8.13 0.24
CA ARG A 48 -4.57 9.55 0.61
C ARG A 48 -3.97 10.47 -0.44
N TRP A 49 -2.75 10.18 -0.91
CA TRP A 49 -2.10 10.95 -1.95
C TRP A 49 -2.92 10.96 -3.24
N PHE A 50 -3.47 9.81 -3.64
CA PHE A 50 -4.33 9.73 -4.82
C PHE A 50 -5.55 10.63 -4.67
N ARG A 51 -6.27 10.53 -3.56
CA ARG A 51 -7.43 11.39 -3.26
C ARG A 51 -7.06 12.87 -3.36
N ASP A 52 -5.96 13.27 -2.73
CA ASP A 52 -5.57 14.68 -2.63
C ASP A 52 -5.08 15.27 -3.97
N GLN A 53 -4.36 14.47 -4.76
CA GLN A 53 -3.77 14.93 -6.02
C GLN A 53 -4.67 14.70 -7.25
N LEU A 54 -5.30 13.53 -7.34
CA LEU A 54 -6.06 13.07 -8.52
C LEU A 54 -7.58 12.97 -8.26
N GLY A 55 -7.98 12.87 -6.99
CA GLY A 55 -9.37 12.70 -6.54
C GLY A 55 -10.12 13.99 -6.17
N LYS A 56 -9.69 15.16 -6.66
CA LYS A 56 -10.27 16.46 -6.25
C LYS A 56 -11.76 16.60 -6.58
N GLN A 57 -12.21 16.02 -7.69
CA GLN A 57 -13.61 16.04 -8.11
C GLN A 57 -14.46 15.19 -7.18
N GLU A 58 -13.96 14.01 -6.82
CA GLU A 58 -14.58 13.08 -5.88
C GLU A 58 -14.62 13.68 -4.48
N ALA A 59 -13.58 14.44 -4.08
CA ALA A 59 -13.58 15.20 -2.84
C ALA A 59 -14.68 16.29 -2.81
N ALA A 60 -14.88 17.02 -3.92
CA ALA A 60 -15.96 18.01 -4.01
C ALA A 60 -17.35 17.35 -3.98
N LEU A 61 -17.52 16.25 -4.70
CA LEU A 61 -18.77 15.49 -4.74
C LEU A 61 -19.10 14.88 -3.38
N ALA A 62 -18.10 14.36 -2.67
CA ALA A 62 -18.22 13.84 -1.31
C ALA A 62 -18.81 14.87 -0.33
N SER A 63 -18.39 16.13 -0.43
CA SER A 63 -18.95 17.22 0.39
C SER A 63 -20.42 17.49 0.08
N GLN A 64 -20.86 17.34 -1.18
CA GLN A 64 -22.26 17.54 -1.56
C GLN A 64 -23.16 16.37 -1.15
N LEU A 65 -22.65 15.14 -1.28
CA LEU A 65 -23.38 13.91 -0.99
C LEU A 65 -23.31 13.50 0.48
N ASN A 66 -22.52 14.21 1.30
CA ASN A 66 -22.26 13.90 2.71
C ASN A 66 -21.76 12.45 2.92
N ILE A 67 -20.86 12.01 2.04
CA ILE A 67 -20.19 10.70 2.11
C ILE A 67 -18.67 10.88 2.06
N SER A 68 -17.92 9.81 2.34
CA SER A 68 -16.46 9.83 2.21
C SER A 68 -16.05 9.85 0.74
N SER A 69 -15.05 10.67 0.40
CA SER A 69 -14.41 10.67 -0.92
C SER A 69 -13.76 9.34 -1.27
N TYR A 70 -13.28 8.60 -0.26
CA TYR A 70 -12.78 7.24 -0.46
C TYR A 70 -13.89 6.31 -0.94
N SER A 71 -15.10 6.42 -0.37
CA SER A 71 -16.24 5.58 -0.79
C SER A 71 -16.64 5.83 -2.24
N ILE A 72 -16.55 7.07 -2.73
CA ILE A 72 -16.82 7.38 -4.14
C ILE A 72 -15.76 6.73 -5.04
N LEU A 73 -14.48 6.84 -4.66
CA LEU A 73 -13.39 6.23 -5.41
C LEU A 73 -13.50 4.69 -5.42
N ASP A 74 -13.86 4.09 -4.29
CA ASP A 74 -14.08 2.64 -4.16
C ASP A 74 -15.22 2.17 -5.08
N LEU A 75 -16.37 2.87 -5.07
CA LEU A 75 -17.52 2.52 -5.92
C LEU A 75 -17.18 2.55 -7.42
N GLU A 76 -16.32 3.46 -7.86
CA GLU A 76 -15.88 3.51 -9.26
C GLU A 76 -14.84 2.42 -9.56
N ALA A 77 -13.90 2.18 -8.64
CA ALA A 77 -12.91 1.11 -8.80
C ALA A 77 -13.53 -0.28 -8.76
N GLU A 78 -14.61 -0.51 -8.02
CA GLU A 78 -15.36 -1.78 -7.97
C GLU A 78 -15.86 -2.22 -9.34
N LYS A 79 -16.17 -1.27 -10.24
CA LYS A 79 -16.64 -1.55 -11.61
C LYS A 79 -15.53 -2.04 -12.54
N VAL A 80 -14.26 -1.83 -12.18
CA VAL A 80 -13.10 -2.29 -12.94
C VAL A 80 -12.80 -3.75 -12.55
N PRO A 81 -12.55 -4.66 -13.50
CA PRO A 81 -12.25 -6.05 -13.17
C PRO A 81 -10.93 -6.20 -12.38
N PRO A 82 -10.76 -7.29 -11.62
CA PRO A 82 -9.47 -7.63 -11.03
C PRO A 82 -8.33 -7.60 -12.06
N GLY A 83 -7.17 -7.05 -11.66
CA GLY A 83 -6.02 -6.88 -12.54
C GLY A 83 -5.98 -5.54 -13.30
N SER A 84 -7.02 -4.69 -13.17
CA SER A 84 -7.03 -3.32 -13.71
C SER A 84 -6.62 -3.24 -15.19
N GLU A 85 -7.05 -4.21 -16.00
CA GLU A 85 -6.72 -4.33 -17.42
C GLU A 85 -5.19 -4.31 -17.71
N GLY A 86 -4.40 -4.89 -16.80
CA GLY A 86 -2.95 -5.01 -16.93
C GLY A 86 -2.17 -3.84 -16.33
N LEU A 87 -2.83 -2.91 -15.63
CA LEU A 87 -2.16 -1.83 -14.92
C LEU A 87 -1.49 -2.35 -13.64
N ILE A 88 -0.20 -2.04 -13.47
CA ILE A 88 0.59 -2.42 -12.29
C ILE A 88 0.99 -1.17 -11.52
N PHE A 89 0.76 -1.17 -10.21
CA PHE A 89 1.23 -0.13 -9.31
C PHE A 89 2.30 -0.68 -8.36
N LEU A 90 3.45 0.01 -8.30
CA LEU A 90 4.48 -0.19 -7.28
C LEU A 90 4.36 0.93 -6.24
N PRO A 91 3.98 0.63 -4.99
CA PRO A 91 3.51 1.62 -4.02
C PRO A 91 4.62 2.40 -3.28
N HIS A 92 5.81 2.55 -3.86
CA HIS A 92 6.98 3.17 -3.24
C HIS A 92 6.95 4.70 -3.35
N MET A 93 5.84 5.31 -2.92
CA MET A 93 5.52 6.73 -3.18
C MET A 93 6.28 7.73 -2.29
N MET A 94 6.98 7.27 -1.25
CA MET A 94 7.85 8.09 -0.41
C MET A 94 9.31 8.02 -0.88
N VAL A 95 10.21 8.78 -0.25
CA VAL A 95 11.66 8.67 -0.49
C VAL A 95 12.14 7.33 0.07
N GLY A 96 12.12 6.31 -0.77
CA GLY A 96 12.61 4.98 -0.46
C GLY A 96 11.60 4.02 0.13
N GLU A 97 12.06 2.78 0.30
CA GLU A 97 11.34 1.71 0.93
C GLU A 97 12.22 1.00 1.98
N ARG A 98 11.59 0.56 3.07
CA ARG A 98 12.22 -0.30 4.07
C ARG A 98 12.15 -1.74 3.59
N ALA A 99 11.50 -2.64 4.34
CA ALA A 99 11.41 -4.02 3.93
C ALA A 99 10.56 -4.15 2.65
N PRO A 100 10.96 -4.98 1.65
CA PRO A 100 12.12 -5.88 1.67
C PRO A 100 13.39 -5.30 1.01
N TYR A 101 13.36 -4.07 0.51
CA TYR A 101 14.40 -3.52 -0.37
C TYR A 101 15.52 -2.78 0.38
N TRP A 102 15.19 -2.10 1.47
CA TRP A 102 16.12 -1.29 2.27
C TRP A 102 16.88 -0.26 1.41
N ASP A 103 16.14 0.41 0.53
CA ASP A 103 16.69 1.27 -0.52
C ASP A 103 15.95 2.61 -0.51
N ASP A 104 16.70 3.69 -0.31
CA ASP A 104 16.21 5.07 -0.22
C ASP A 104 15.94 5.72 -1.60
N HIS A 105 16.33 5.06 -2.68
CA HIS A 105 16.16 5.51 -4.06
C HIS A 105 14.92 4.94 -4.76
N VAL A 106 14.26 3.92 -4.19
CA VAL A 106 13.04 3.36 -4.78
C VAL A 106 11.93 4.42 -4.86
N ARG A 107 11.19 4.43 -5.97
CA ARG A 107 10.08 5.36 -6.24
C ARG A 107 8.86 4.61 -6.77
N GLY A 108 7.70 5.23 -6.62
CA GLY A 108 6.44 4.67 -7.07
C GLY A 108 6.35 4.64 -8.59
N ILE A 109 5.74 3.59 -9.12
CA ILE A 109 5.60 3.39 -10.57
C ILE A 109 4.17 2.97 -10.87
N ILE A 110 3.59 3.55 -11.92
CA ILE A 110 2.39 3.04 -12.57
C ILE A 110 2.82 2.59 -13.96
N ALA A 111 2.72 1.30 -14.24
CA ALA A 111 3.16 0.68 -15.49
C ALA A 111 1.97 0.08 -16.25
N GLY A 112 1.99 0.19 -17.58
CA GLY A 112 0.97 -0.39 -18.46
C GLY A 112 -0.19 0.55 -18.82
N LEU A 113 -0.02 1.88 -18.72
CA LEU A 113 -1.08 2.83 -19.11
C LEU A 113 -1.43 2.73 -20.60
N THR A 114 -2.73 2.74 -20.90
CA THR A 114 -3.30 2.84 -22.24
C THR A 114 -4.42 3.89 -22.24
N VAL A 115 -4.90 4.30 -23.41
CA VAL A 115 -5.98 5.29 -23.55
C VAL A 115 -7.34 4.81 -23.01
N TYR A 116 -7.51 3.51 -22.79
CA TYR A 116 -8.72 2.93 -22.22
C TYR A 116 -8.80 3.07 -20.70
N HIS A 117 -7.66 3.31 -20.04
CA HIS A 117 -7.61 3.40 -18.59
C HIS A 117 -8.19 4.73 -18.09
N THR A 118 -9.22 4.61 -17.26
CA THR A 118 -9.83 5.74 -16.55
C THR A 118 -9.22 5.93 -15.17
N LYS A 119 -9.60 7.00 -14.47
CA LYS A 119 -9.18 7.23 -13.08
C LYS A 119 -9.48 6.04 -12.16
N ALA A 120 -10.60 5.35 -12.37
CA ALA A 120 -10.96 4.14 -11.62
C ALA A 120 -9.97 2.99 -11.84
N HIS A 121 -9.46 2.82 -13.08
CA HIS A 121 -8.44 1.82 -13.39
C HIS A 121 -7.13 2.12 -12.66
N ILE A 122 -6.79 3.41 -12.54
CA ILE A 122 -5.58 3.86 -11.83
C ILE A 122 -5.75 3.72 -10.32
N PHE A 123 -6.95 3.98 -9.77
CA PHE A 123 -7.19 3.89 -8.33
C PHE A 123 -7.25 2.44 -7.80
N ARG A 124 -7.86 1.51 -8.55
CA ARG A 124 -8.04 0.12 -8.11
C ARG A 124 -6.75 -0.62 -7.66
N PRO A 125 -5.58 -0.45 -8.29
CA PRO A 125 -4.34 -1.11 -7.87
C PRO A 125 -3.59 -0.38 -6.74
N PHE A 126 -4.06 0.78 -6.26
CA PHE A 126 -3.46 1.50 -5.12
C PHE A 126 -3.76 0.83 -3.78
#